data_AF-F0WHC8-F1
#
_entry.id   AF-F0WHC8-F1
#
_cell.length_a   1.000
_cell.length_b   1.000
_cell.length_c   1.000
_cell.angle_alpha   90.00
_cell.angle_beta   90.00
_cell.angle_gamma   90.00
#
_symmetry.space_group_name_H-M   'P 1'
#
loop_
_entity.id
_entity.type
_entity.pdbx_description
1 polymer ?
#
loop_
_entity_poly.entity_id
_entity_poly.type
_entity_poly.pdbx_seq_one_letter_code
_entity_poly.pdbx_strand_id
1 'polypeptide(L)'
;MPRGPALSDFEKGQVPPCMPDRSYYWNVKDRRYCLRKPEDYNTMRRPGRRSSLTPATVSRIVRAAQTSQYSSSQILRTLKLTFSVLSVRTFLKREDTLRCVNRKSIPMLAKAHELDRLEWSRAFVSFGEYWESVNFSDEKKFNLDGPDGLQYYWHDLRHEEKVFSKRQA
;
A
#
# COMPACT_ATOMS: atom_id res chain seq x y z
N MET A 1 20.61 -19.96 -20.11
CA MET A 1 19.41 -19.20 -20.53
C MET A 1 18.90 -19.82 -21.82
N PRO A 2 17.58 -19.92 -22.05
CA PRO A 2 17.07 -20.31 -23.37
C PRO A 2 17.56 -19.30 -24.41
N ARG A 3 17.98 -19.78 -25.58
CA ARG A 3 18.59 -18.93 -26.63
C ARG A 3 17.56 -18.26 -27.55
N GLY A 4 16.27 -18.30 -27.20
CA GLY A 4 15.19 -17.75 -28.00
C GLY A 4 13.82 -17.85 -27.31
N PRO A 5 12.78 -17.27 -27.93
CA PRO A 5 11.40 -17.35 -27.45
C PRO A 5 10.86 -18.78 -27.46
N ALA A 6 9.81 -19.00 -26.67
CA ALA A 6 9.03 -20.24 -26.68
C ALA A 6 8.35 -20.45 -28.04
N LEU A 7 8.17 -21.71 -28.46
CA LEU A 7 7.42 -22.03 -29.68
C LEU A 7 5.98 -21.55 -29.54
N SER A 8 5.52 -20.81 -30.55
CA SER A 8 4.12 -20.46 -30.71
C SER A 8 3.27 -21.69 -31.05
N ASP A 9 1.96 -21.63 -30.84
CA ASP A 9 1.06 -22.75 -31.15
C ASP A 9 1.04 -23.08 -32.65
N PHE A 10 1.23 -22.06 -33.51
CA PHE A 10 1.41 -22.24 -34.94
C PHE A 10 2.68 -23.06 -35.27
N GLU A 11 3.81 -22.72 -34.67
CA GLU A 11 5.06 -23.47 -34.85
C GLU A 11 4.99 -24.88 -34.26
N LYS A 12 4.22 -25.10 -33.18
CA LYS A 12 3.95 -26.45 -32.66
C LYS A 12 3.12 -27.28 -33.64
N GLY A 13 2.16 -26.67 -34.34
CA GLY A 13 1.33 -27.33 -35.36
C GLY A 13 2.08 -27.72 -36.64
N GLN A 14 3.22 -27.08 -36.93
CA GLN A 14 4.10 -27.44 -38.06
C GLN A 14 5.04 -28.62 -37.76
N VAL A 15 5.03 -29.13 -36.52
CA VAL A 15 5.86 -30.28 -36.11
C VAL A 15 5.21 -31.58 -36.61
N PRO A 16 5.89 -32.38 -37.47
CA PRO A 16 5.31 -33.61 -38.00
C PRO A 16 5.03 -34.65 -36.89
N PRO A 17 3.95 -35.45 -36.99
CA PRO A 17 3.65 -36.53 -36.03
C PRO A 17 4.66 -37.70 -36.10
N CYS A 18 5.25 -37.92 -37.28
CA CYS A 18 6.23 -38.98 -37.54
C CYS A 18 7.62 -38.39 -37.69
N MET A 19 8.64 -39.05 -37.12
CA MET A 19 10.03 -38.59 -37.16
C MET A 19 10.50 -38.34 -38.60
N PRO A 20 10.78 -37.09 -39.00
CA PRO A 20 11.31 -36.80 -40.32
C PRO A 20 12.77 -37.24 -40.44
N ASP A 21 13.24 -37.35 -41.67
CA ASP A 21 14.60 -37.80 -42.00
C ASP A 21 15.68 -37.00 -41.26
N ARG A 22 16.87 -37.59 -41.07
CA ARG A 22 17.96 -37.09 -40.20
C ARG A 22 18.38 -35.63 -40.54
N SER A 23 18.10 -35.18 -41.76
CA SER A 23 18.33 -33.82 -42.27
C SER A 23 17.49 -32.73 -41.59
N TYR A 24 16.28 -33.04 -41.14
CA TYR A 24 15.36 -32.08 -40.50
C TYR A 24 15.87 -31.62 -39.11
N TYR A 25 16.65 -32.47 -38.42
CA TYR A 25 17.17 -32.19 -37.08
C TYR A 25 18.31 -31.15 -37.07
N TRP A 26 18.98 -30.89 -38.20
CA TRP A 26 20.11 -29.95 -38.26
C TRP A 26 19.69 -28.49 -38.09
N ASN A 27 18.48 -28.12 -38.54
CA ASN A 27 17.92 -26.77 -38.39
C ASN A 27 17.24 -26.55 -37.02
N VAL A 28 17.20 -27.58 -36.17
CA VAL A 28 16.32 -27.67 -35.00
C VAL A 28 17.13 -28.05 -33.73
N LYS A 29 18.37 -27.55 -33.62
CA LYS A 29 19.31 -27.94 -32.54
C LYS A 29 18.78 -27.72 -31.10
N ASP A 30 17.81 -26.82 -30.91
CA ASP A 30 17.18 -26.49 -29.60
C ASP A 30 15.75 -27.03 -29.40
N ARG A 31 15.13 -27.72 -30.38
CA ARG A 31 13.71 -28.15 -30.27
C ARG A 31 13.50 -29.66 -30.06
N ARG A 32 14.54 -30.38 -29.62
CA ARG A 32 14.46 -31.83 -29.33
C ARG A 32 13.50 -32.17 -28.18
N TYR A 33 13.32 -31.29 -27.21
CA TYR A 33 12.46 -31.56 -26.05
C TYR A 33 10.96 -31.52 -26.40
N CYS A 34 10.51 -30.54 -27.20
CA CYS A 34 9.11 -30.46 -27.63
C CYS A 34 8.71 -31.61 -28.55
N LEU A 35 9.64 -32.15 -29.34
CA LEU A 35 9.44 -33.36 -30.16
C LEU A 35 9.33 -34.64 -29.31
N ARG A 36 10.08 -34.72 -28.21
CA ARG A 36 10.10 -35.91 -27.34
C ARG A 36 8.91 -35.97 -26.39
N LYS A 37 8.44 -34.80 -25.92
CA LYS A 37 7.30 -34.66 -25.01
C LYS A 37 6.57 -33.33 -25.29
N PRO A 38 5.63 -33.31 -26.26
CA PRO A 38 4.91 -32.09 -26.64
C PRO A 38 3.96 -31.61 -25.53
N GLU A 39 3.31 -32.53 -24.82
CA GLU A 39 2.39 -32.27 -23.70
C GLU A 39 3.05 -31.47 -22.56
N ASP A 40 4.32 -31.74 -22.27
CA ASP A 40 5.07 -31.13 -21.15
C ASP A 40 5.82 -29.84 -21.54
N TYR A 41 5.72 -29.39 -22.80
CA TYR A 41 6.49 -28.25 -23.29
C TYR A 41 5.94 -26.92 -22.77
N ASN A 42 6.77 -26.14 -22.07
CA ASN A 42 6.43 -24.84 -21.45
C ASN A 42 5.29 -24.86 -20.42
N THR A 43 4.89 -26.02 -19.91
CA THR A 43 3.89 -26.14 -18.83
C THR A 43 4.48 -25.79 -17.45
N MET A 44 5.78 -26.02 -17.26
CA MET A 44 6.46 -25.71 -16.01
C MET A 44 6.63 -24.20 -15.80
N ARG A 45 5.97 -23.69 -14.76
CA ARG A 45 6.20 -22.33 -14.27
C ARG A 45 7.59 -22.25 -13.65
N ARG A 46 8.42 -21.33 -14.14
CA ARG A 46 9.70 -21.05 -13.49
C ARG A 46 9.44 -20.37 -12.15
N PRO A 47 10.10 -20.81 -11.06
CA PRO A 47 10.02 -20.09 -9.80
C PRO A 47 10.50 -18.66 -10.03
N GLY A 48 9.72 -17.69 -9.56
CA GLY A 48 10.10 -16.28 -9.61
C GLY A 48 11.34 -16.00 -8.76
N ARG A 49 11.85 -14.78 -8.86
CA ARG A 49 12.94 -14.32 -7.99
C ARG A 49 12.51 -14.43 -6.54
N ARG A 50 13.33 -15.07 -5.70
CA ARG A 50 13.09 -15.14 -4.25
C ARG A 50 13.03 -13.72 -3.68
N SER A 51 12.12 -13.48 -2.73
CA SER A 51 12.07 -12.21 -2.02
C SER A 51 13.32 -12.05 -1.15
N SER A 52 13.87 -10.84 -1.11
CA SER A 52 14.96 -10.50 -0.18
C SER A 52 14.47 -10.42 1.28
N LEU A 53 13.16 -10.25 1.46
CA LEU A 53 12.50 -10.22 2.75
C LEU A 53 12.17 -11.65 3.20
N THR A 54 12.62 -12.00 4.40
CA THR A 54 12.21 -13.24 5.09
C THR A 54 10.83 -13.05 5.73
N PRO A 55 10.05 -14.14 5.92
CA PRO A 55 8.75 -14.06 6.60
C PRO A 55 8.81 -13.42 7.99
N ALA A 56 9.87 -13.69 8.75
CA ALA A 56 10.06 -13.08 10.07
C ALA A 56 10.26 -11.56 10.00
N THR A 57 11.05 -11.07 9.04
CA THR A 57 11.26 -9.62 8.83
C THR A 57 9.98 -8.95 8.38
N VAL A 58 9.21 -9.61 7.51
CA VAL A 58 7.86 -9.19 7.12
C VAL A 58 6.97 -9.01 8.35
N SER A 59 6.87 -10.01 9.22
CA SER A 59 6.03 -9.91 10.42
C SER A 59 6.47 -8.78 11.35
N ARG A 60 7.78 -8.53 11.48
CA ARG A 60 8.31 -7.40 12.25
C ARG A 60 7.89 -6.04 11.65
N ILE A 61 7.92 -5.91 10.32
CA ILE A 61 7.48 -4.71 9.61
C ILE A 61 5.98 -4.47 9.83
N VAL A 62 5.16 -5.51 9.69
CA VAL A 62 3.70 -5.42 9.89
C VAL A 62 3.37 -5.00 11.32
N ARG A 63 3.98 -5.63 12.33
CA ARG A 63 3.78 -5.27 13.74
C ARG A 63 4.16 -3.81 14.01
N ALA A 64 5.27 -3.33 13.45
CA ALA A 64 5.67 -1.93 13.60
C ALA A 64 4.70 -0.95 12.92
N ALA A 65 4.13 -1.33 11.78
CA ALA A 65 3.12 -0.54 11.10
C ALA A 65 1.79 -0.50 11.87
N GLN A 66 1.38 -1.61 12.49
CA GLN A 66 0.15 -1.72 13.31
C GLN A 66 0.17 -0.79 14.53
N THR A 67 1.34 -0.45 15.09
CA THR A 67 1.45 0.54 16.16
C THR A 67 1.00 1.95 15.71
N SER A 68 0.90 2.20 14.40
CA SER A 68 0.47 3.47 13.80
C SER A 68 1.35 4.68 14.18
N GLN A 69 2.55 4.46 14.71
CA GLN A 69 3.49 5.51 15.14
C GLN A 69 4.54 5.85 14.09
N TYR A 70 4.87 4.89 13.22
CA TYR A 70 6.00 4.99 12.31
C TYR A 70 5.55 5.09 10.84
N SER A 71 6.19 5.97 10.08
CA SER A 71 6.15 5.95 8.62
C SER A 71 6.99 4.80 8.06
N SER A 72 6.81 4.45 6.78
CA SER A 72 7.61 3.36 6.15
C SER A 72 9.12 3.57 6.25
N SER A 73 9.60 4.82 6.17
CA SER A 73 11.04 5.13 6.34
C SER A 73 11.48 5.02 7.80
N GLN A 74 10.65 5.45 8.75
CA GLN A 74 10.91 5.29 10.18
C GLN A 74 10.93 3.81 10.59
N ILE A 75 10.06 2.97 10.02
CA ILE A 75 10.07 1.52 10.25
C ILE A 75 11.42 0.92 9.84
N LEU A 76 11.94 1.29 8.66
CA LEU A 76 13.25 0.82 8.21
C LEU A 76 14.38 1.23 9.16
N ARG A 77 14.39 2.50 9.57
CA ARG A 77 15.40 3.03 10.51
C ARG A 77 15.33 2.32 11.87
N THR A 78 14.13 2.12 12.39
CA THR A 78 13.88 1.48 13.70
C THR A 78 14.27 0.00 13.67
N LEU A 79 13.93 -0.71 12.61
CA LEU A 79 14.27 -2.13 12.44
C LEU A 79 15.70 -2.35 11.90
N LYS A 80 16.45 -1.27 11.63
CA LYS A 80 17.80 -1.26 11.06
C LYS A 80 17.91 -2.08 9.77
N LEU A 81 16.95 -1.89 8.86
CA LEU A 81 16.86 -2.59 7.59
C LEU A 81 17.38 -1.72 6.44
N THR A 82 18.02 -2.34 5.46
CA THR A 82 18.64 -1.65 4.29
C THR A 82 17.78 -1.72 3.02
N PHE A 83 16.49 -2.08 3.13
CA PHE A 83 15.59 -2.16 1.98
C PHE A 83 15.12 -0.78 1.50
N SER A 84 14.60 -0.73 0.27
CA SER A 84 13.91 0.46 -0.23
C SER A 84 12.62 0.71 0.54
N VAL A 85 12.33 1.98 0.82
CA VAL A 85 11.06 2.43 1.43
C VAL A 85 9.85 1.97 0.60
N LEU A 86 9.99 1.96 -0.72
CA LEU A 86 8.94 1.51 -1.64
C LEU A 86 8.63 0.02 -1.46
N SER A 87 9.64 -0.82 -1.22
CA SER A 87 9.44 -2.25 -0.98
C SER A 87 8.59 -2.48 0.27
N VAL A 88 8.86 -1.74 1.35
CA VAL A 88 8.04 -1.76 2.57
C VAL A 88 6.61 -1.27 2.30
N ARG A 89 6.46 -0.18 1.56
CA ARG A 89 5.13 0.37 1.22
C ARG A 89 4.31 -0.59 0.37
N THR A 90 4.92 -1.21 -0.64
CA THR A 90 4.27 -2.22 -1.50
C THR A 90 3.89 -3.46 -0.69
N PHE A 91 4.74 -3.87 0.25
CA PHE A 91 4.44 -4.99 1.13
C PHE A 91 3.24 -4.66 2.04
N LEU A 92 3.28 -3.54 2.74
CA LEU A 92 2.20 -3.11 3.63
C LEU A 92 0.88 -2.85 2.89
N LYS A 93 0.92 -2.44 1.62
CA LYS A 93 -0.29 -2.32 0.78
C LYS A 93 -0.94 -3.66 0.42
N ARG A 94 -0.20 -4.77 0.48
CA ARG A 94 -0.74 -6.12 0.21
C ARG A 94 -1.40 -6.73 1.45
N GLU A 95 -1.16 -6.16 2.63
CA GLU A 95 -1.77 -6.63 3.86
C GLU A 95 -3.19 -6.06 3.98
N ASP A 96 -4.18 -6.94 4.04
CA ASP A 96 -5.59 -6.54 4.09
C ASP A 96 -5.97 -5.82 5.39
N THR A 97 -5.14 -5.94 6.43
CA THR A 97 -5.39 -5.34 7.75
C THR A 97 -4.95 -3.88 7.86
N LEU A 98 -4.14 -3.39 6.92
CA LEU A 98 -3.49 -2.09 7.04
C LEU A 98 -3.84 -1.18 5.87
N ARG A 99 -4.12 0.08 6.19
CA ARG A 99 -4.34 1.12 5.18
C ARG A 99 -3.54 2.37 5.48
N CYS A 100 -2.94 2.96 4.45
CA CYS A 100 -2.31 4.26 4.58
C CYS A 100 -3.40 5.34 4.53
N VAL A 101 -3.66 6.03 5.64
CA VAL A 101 -4.72 7.05 5.76
C VAL A 101 -4.17 8.34 6.35
N ASN A 102 -4.91 9.44 6.14
CA ASN A 102 -4.63 10.73 6.77
C ASN A 102 -5.08 10.70 8.23
N ARG A 103 -4.24 11.22 9.14
CA ARG A 103 -4.68 11.48 10.52
C ARG A 103 -5.66 12.63 10.54
N LYS A 104 -6.82 12.40 11.16
CA LYS A 104 -7.80 13.46 11.40
C LYS A 104 -7.24 14.44 12.42
N SER A 105 -7.29 15.73 12.08
CA SER A 105 -6.93 16.80 13.00
C SER A 105 -8.18 17.22 13.75
N ILE A 106 -8.26 16.93 15.05
CA ILE A 106 -9.39 17.35 15.89
C ILE A 106 -8.79 18.00 17.14
N PRO A 107 -9.27 19.18 17.56
CA PRO A 107 -8.83 19.80 18.80
C PRO A 107 -9.14 18.86 19.97
N MET A 108 -8.21 18.75 20.92
CA MET A 108 -8.44 17.96 22.13
C MET A 108 -9.54 18.62 22.98
N LEU A 109 -10.69 17.95 23.08
CA LEU A 109 -11.81 18.40 23.90
C LEU A 109 -11.62 17.84 25.32
N ALA A 110 -11.18 18.69 26.24
CA ALA A 110 -11.14 18.33 27.65
C ALA A 110 -12.56 18.38 28.23
N LYS A 111 -12.80 17.65 29.32
CA LYS A 111 -14.11 17.63 30.00
C LYS A 111 -14.59 19.03 30.41
N ALA A 112 -13.68 19.94 30.77
CA ALA A 112 -14.01 21.34 31.03
C ALA A 112 -14.57 22.04 29.77
N HIS A 113 -13.89 21.90 28.63
CA HIS A 113 -14.36 22.47 27.35
C HIS A 113 -15.72 21.91 26.93
N GLU A 114 -15.98 20.64 27.21
CA GLU A 114 -17.30 20.01 26.96
C GLU A 114 -18.40 20.68 27.79
N LEU A 115 -18.15 20.92 29.08
CA LEU A 115 -19.09 21.59 29.97
C LEU A 115 -19.34 23.03 29.55
N ASP A 116 -18.28 23.80 29.27
CA ASP A 116 -18.42 25.20 28.85
C ASP A 116 -19.22 25.32 27.54
N ARG A 117 -18.95 24.43 26.58
CA ARG A 117 -19.71 24.38 25.32
C ARG A 117 -21.16 23.99 25.54
N LEU A 118 -21.43 23.07 26.46
CA LEU A 118 -22.79 22.65 26.78
C LEU A 118 -23.57 23.76 27.48
N GLU A 119 -22.95 24.48 28.42
CA GLU A 119 -23.55 25.63 29.09
C GLU A 119 -23.82 26.76 28.10
N TRP A 120 -22.85 27.08 27.23
CA TRP A 120 -23.04 28.03 26.15
C TRP A 120 -24.20 27.61 25.25
N SER A 121 -24.23 26.36 24.79
CA SER A 121 -25.34 25.86 23.97
C SER A 121 -26.68 26.03 24.68
N ARG A 122 -26.79 25.64 25.94
CA ARG A 122 -28.02 25.80 26.74
C ARG A 122 -28.46 27.26 26.86
N ALA A 123 -27.52 28.17 27.12
CA ALA A 123 -27.81 29.59 27.24
C ALA A 123 -28.33 30.21 25.92
N PHE A 124 -27.87 29.69 24.78
CA PHE A 124 -28.18 30.25 23.46
C PHE A 124 -29.24 29.45 22.66
N VAL A 125 -29.77 28.34 23.19
CA VAL A 125 -30.84 27.54 22.54
C VAL A 125 -32.10 28.38 22.27
N SER A 126 -32.49 29.24 23.21
CA SER A 126 -33.67 30.10 23.09
C SER A 126 -33.33 31.52 22.61
N PHE A 127 -32.14 31.74 22.05
CA PHE A 127 -31.67 33.07 21.68
C PHE A 127 -32.42 33.67 20.47
N GLY A 128 -33.10 32.83 19.67
CA GLY A 128 -34.18 33.26 18.76
C GLY A 128 -33.87 34.46 17.87
N GLU A 129 -34.72 35.47 17.91
CA GLU A 129 -34.66 36.69 17.08
C GLU A 129 -33.38 37.51 17.31
N TYR A 130 -32.74 37.38 18.47
CA TYR A 130 -31.50 38.10 18.76
C TYR A 130 -30.32 37.63 17.88
N TRP A 131 -30.39 36.43 17.29
CA TRP A 131 -29.41 35.97 16.32
C TRP A 131 -29.29 36.86 15.08
N GLU A 132 -30.37 37.56 14.70
CA GLU A 132 -30.37 38.46 13.54
C GLU A 132 -29.44 39.66 13.71
N SER A 133 -29.15 40.03 14.96
CA SER A 133 -28.22 41.11 15.32
C SER A 133 -26.76 40.66 15.46
N VAL A 134 -26.50 39.35 15.45
CA VAL A 134 -25.17 38.79 15.68
C VAL A 134 -24.42 38.66 14.36
N ASN A 135 -23.25 39.27 14.29
CA ASN A 135 -22.32 39.07 13.19
C ASN A 135 -21.12 38.24 13.66
N PHE A 136 -20.82 37.16 12.96
CA PHE A 136 -19.67 36.31 13.24
C PHE A 136 -18.50 36.70 12.34
N SER A 137 -17.36 37.00 12.95
CA SER A 137 -16.08 37.14 12.27
C SER A 137 -15.09 36.13 12.83
N ASP A 138 -14.27 35.56 11.95
CA ASP A 138 -13.16 34.67 12.30
C ASP A 138 -11.97 34.97 11.39
N GLU A 139 -10.76 34.79 11.90
CA GLU A 139 -9.53 35.01 11.15
C GLU A 139 -9.00 33.67 10.64
N LYS A 140 -8.90 33.52 9.31
CA LYS A 140 -8.34 32.34 8.68
C LYS A 140 -7.05 32.64 7.94
N LYS A 141 -5.99 31.94 8.31
CA LYS A 141 -4.72 31.92 7.57
C LYS A 141 -4.84 31.01 6.35
N PHE A 142 -4.62 31.56 5.15
CA PHE A 142 -4.49 30.79 3.90
C PHE A 142 -3.02 30.69 3.52
N ASN A 143 -2.41 29.53 3.70
CA ASN A 143 -1.04 29.26 3.28
C ASN A 143 -1.03 28.95 1.77
N LEU A 144 -0.19 29.65 0.98
CA LEU A 144 -0.06 29.44 -0.47
C LEU A 144 1.02 28.40 -0.82
N ASP A 145 1.80 27.92 0.16
CA ASP A 145 3.04 27.18 -0.05
C ASP A 145 2.89 25.64 -0.10
N GLY A 146 1.66 25.12 -0.10
CA GLY A 146 1.37 23.69 -0.28
C GLY A 146 0.61 23.02 0.87
N PRO A 147 0.38 21.70 0.79
CA PRO A 147 -0.55 20.99 1.67
C PRO A 147 -0.11 21.00 3.14
N ASP A 148 -0.93 21.64 3.96
CA ASP A 148 -0.63 21.98 5.35
C ASP A 148 -0.80 20.78 6.32
N GLY A 149 0.30 20.12 6.63
CA GLY A 149 0.39 19.19 7.77
C GLY A 149 -0.55 17.97 7.68
N LEU A 150 -0.81 17.45 6.48
CA LEU A 150 -1.48 16.17 6.30
C LEU A 150 -0.52 15.04 6.71
N GLN A 151 -0.66 14.58 7.96
CA GLN A 151 0.15 13.48 8.47
C GLN A 151 -0.47 12.14 8.08
N TYR A 152 0.17 11.43 7.16
CA TYR A 152 -0.21 10.06 6.81
C TYR A 152 0.40 9.04 7.77
N TYR A 153 -0.35 7.98 8.03
CA TYR A 153 0.13 6.86 8.84
C TYR A 153 -0.48 5.54 8.35
N TRP A 154 0.12 4.43 8.77
CA TRP A 154 -0.45 3.09 8.60
C TRP A 154 -1.48 2.86 9.71
N HIS A 155 -2.75 2.83 9.30
CA HIS A 155 -3.88 2.55 10.16
C HIS A 155 -4.20 1.05 10.10
N ASP A 156 -4.22 0.43 11.28
CA ASP A 156 -4.75 -0.91 11.45
C ASP A 156 -6.28 -0.82 11.52
N LEU A 157 -6.95 -1.45 10.56
CA LEU A 157 -8.41 -1.41 10.40
C LEU A 157 -9.16 -2.06 11.57
N ARG A 158 -8.45 -2.77 12.45
CA ARG A 158 -9.03 -3.39 13.66
C ARG A 158 -9.22 -2.41 14.81
N HIS A 159 -8.61 -1.22 14.72
CA HIS A 159 -8.65 -0.20 15.76
C HIS A 159 -9.35 1.05 15.24
N GLU A 160 -9.71 1.96 16.14
CA GLU A 160 -10.24 3.27 15.75
C GLU A 160 -9.16 4.14 15.09
N GLU A 161 -9.58 5.04 14.22
CA GLU A 161 -8.68 5.98 13.55
C GLU A 161 -8.01 6.91 14.57
N LYS A 162 -6.69 7.04 14.47
CA LYS A 162 -5.94 7.97 15.30
C LYS A 162 -6.22 9.40 14.90
N VAL A 163 -6.57 10.17 15.91
CA VAL A 163 -6.74 11.62 15.86
C VAL A 163 -5.45 12.28 16.34
N PHE A 164 -5.09 13.39 15.72
CA PHE A 164 -4.01 14.25 16.20
C PHE A 164 -4.57 15.62 16.57
N SER A 165 -4.16 16.15 17.73
CA SER A 165 -4.51 17.49 18.14
C SER A 165 -3.49 18.49 17.59
N LYS A 166 -3.88 19.27 16.57
CA LYS A 166 -3.16 20.50 16.24
C LYS A 166 -3.51 21.54 17.30
N ARG A 167 -2.57 21.92 18.16
CA ARG A 167 -2.69 23.19 18.90
C ARG A 167 -2.42 24.29 17.88
N GLN A 168 -3.26 25.32 17.83
CA GLN A 168 -2.79 26.59 17.30
C GLN A 168 -1.74 27.09 18.31
N ALA A 169 -0.52 27.29 17.84
CA ALA A 169 0.52 28.01 18.56
C ALA A 169 0.36 29.50 18.27
#